data_AF-A0A944AE54-F1
#
_entry.id   AF-A0A944AE54-F1
#
_cell.length_a   1.000
_cell.length_b   1.000
_cell.length_c   1.000
_cell.angle_alpha   90.00
_cell.angle_beta   90.00
_cell.angle_gamma   90.00
#
_symmetry.space_group_name_H-M   'P 1'
#
loop_
_entity.id
_entity.type
_entity.pdbx_description
1 polymer ?
#
loop_
_entity_poly.entity_id
_entity_poly.type
_entity_poly.pdbx_seq_one_letter_code
_entity_poly.pdbx_strand_id
1 'polypeptide(L)'
;MSDKKKIFKVITVILAVVICIAAVYIMANGLGLVKELDFGAGAYYYADIPGFDKYVRDDAYDSQLPTWLAIVLFLLWGALMYALWKWVDRH
;
A
#
# COMPACT_ATOMS: atom_id res chain seq x y z
N MET A 1 1.79 -35.29 -3.03
CA MET A 1 2.42 -34.01 -2.61
C MET A 1 2.96 -34.20 -1.20
N SER A 2 4.29 -34.26 -1.03
CA SER A 2 4.97 -34.68 0.21
C SER A 2 4.43 -33.97 1.45
N ASP A 3 4.17 -34.70 2.53
CA ASP A 3 3.56 -34.20 3.78
C ASP A 3 4.34 -33.01 4.39
N LYS A 4 5.66 -32.96 4.18
CA LYS A 4 6.51 -31.83 4.57
C LYS A 4 6.06 -30.52 3.89
N LYS A 5 5.70 -30.56 2.61
CA LYS A 5 5.23 -29.37 1.86
C LYS A 5 3.87 -28.88 2.39
N LYS A 6 3.00 -29.79 2.85
CA LYS A 6 1.72 -29.41 3.48
C LYS A 6 1.94 -28.75 4.83
N ILE A 7 2.82 -29.29 5.67
CA ILE A 7 3.15 -28.72 6.98
C ILE A 7 3.74 -27.32 6.83
N PHE A 8 4.73 -27.15 5.94
CA PHE A 8 5.30 -25.83 5.67
C PHE A 8 4.25 -24.82 5.20
N LYS A 9 3.34 -25.23 4.30
CA LYS A 9 2.25 -24.37 3.84
C LYS A 9 1.33 -23.93 4.99
N VAL A 10 0.96 -24.84 5.88
CA VAL A 10 0.12 -24.53 7.05
C VAL A 10 0.83 -23.56 7.99
N ILE A 11 2.11 -23.80 8.28
CA ILE A 11 2.92 -22.90 9.12
C ILE A 11 3.01 -21.51 8.50
N THR A 12 3.27 -21.41 7.20
CA THR A 12 3.33 -20.11 6.50
C THR A 12 2.01 -19.36 6.58
N VAL A 13 0.88 -20.06 6.40
CA VAL A 13 -0.45 -19.43 6.50
C VAL A 13 -0.71 -18.93 7.92
N ILE A 14 -0.42 -19.74 8.94
CA ILE A 14 -0.58 -19.33 10.35
C ILE A 14 0.29 -18.10 10.65
N LEU A 15 1.56 -18.12 10.22
CA LEU A 15 2.47 -17.00 10.43
C LEU A 15 1.97 -15.73 9.75
N ALA A 16 1.48 -15.83 8.51
CA ALA A 16 0.92 -14.69 7.79
C ALA A 16 -0.30 -14.09 8.53
N VAL A 17 -1.20 -14.94 9.03
CA VAL A 17 -2.36 -14.49 9.83
C VAL A 17 -1.91 -13.79 11.10
N VAL A 18 -0.94 -14.35 11.83
CA VAL A 18 -0.39 -13.73 13.06
C VAL A 18 0.22 -12.36 12.76
N ILE A 19 0.99 -12.24 11.67
CA ILE A 19 1.58 -10.96 11.25
C ILE A 19 0.49 -9.94 10.92
N CYS A 20 -0.56 -10.34 10.18
CA CYS A 20 -1.67 -9.44 9.88
C CYS A 20 -2.38 -8.95 11.15
N ILE A 21 -2.64 -9.84 12.11
CA ILE A 21 -3.25 -9.47 13.39
C ILE A 21 -2.35 -8.50 14.16
N ALA A 22 -1.04 -8.78 14.23
CA ALA A 22 -0.08 -7.92 14.91
C ALA A 22 0.00 -6.53 14.26
N ALA A 23 0.01 -6.46 12.92
CA ALA A 23 0.01 -5.20 12.20
C ALA A 23 -1.25 -4.37 12.51
N VAL A 24 -2.44 -4.99 12.46
CA VAL A 24 -3.71 -4.32 12.81
C VAL A 24 -3.70 -3.86 14.27
N TYR A 25 -3.18 -4.67 15.19
CA TYR A 25 -3.09 -4.33 16.60
C TYR A 25 -2.16 -3.13 16.85
N ILE A 26 -0.99 -3.11 16.19
CA ILE A 26 -0.04 -1.99 16.27
C ILE A 26 -0.68 -0.70 15.75
N MET A 27 -1.35 -0.76 14.59
CA MET A 27 -2.04 0.39 14.00
C MET A 27 -3.19 0.89 14.89
N ALA A 28 -4.04 -0.01 15.40
CA ALA A 28 -5.19 0.36 16.21
C ALA A 28 -4.83 0.97 17.57
N ASN A 29 -3.66 0.62 18.11
CA ASN A 29 -3.18 1.13 19.39
C ASN A 29 -2.10 2.21 19.24
N GLY A 30 -1.75 2.61 18.01
CA GLY A 30 -0.71 3.59 17.77
C GLY A 30 0.65 3.23 18.37
N LEU A 31 0.98 1.92 18.44
CA LEU A 31 2.21 1.47 19.10
C LEU A 31 3.43 1.93 18.30
N GLY A 32 4.32 2.70 18.95
CA GLY A 32 5.49 3.29 18.31
C GLY A 32 5.26 4.70 17.75
N LEU A 33 4.05 5.25 17.87
CA LEU A 33 3.78 6.65 17.56
C LEU A 33 4.28 7.56 18.69
N VAL A 34 4.82 8.72 18.31
CA VAL A 34 5.13 9.80 19.26
C VAL A 34 3.81 10.43 19.70
N LYS A 35 3.68 10.77 20.98
CA LYS A 35 2.46 11.43 21.49
C LYS A 35 2.16 12.67 20.64
N GLU A 36 0.92 12.78 20.19
CA GLU A 36 0.36 13.84 19.33
C GLU A 36 0.64 13.74 17.82
N LEU A 37 1.32 12.69 17.34
CA LEU A 37 1.57 12.45 15.91
C LEU A 37 0.95 11.12 15.49
N ASP A 38 -0.17 11.18 14.75
CA ASP A 38 -0.84 10.00 14.18
C ASP A 38 -0.49 9.85 12.69
N PHE A 39 0.60 9.13 12.43
CA PHE A 39 1.01 8.80 11.08
C PHE A 39 0.06 7.72 10.52
N GLY A 40 -0.99 8.14 9.81
CA GLY A 40 -1.89 7.22 9.11
C GLY A 40 -1.12 6.26 8.18
N ALA A 41 -1.74 5.13 7.81
CA ALA A 41 -1.12 4.10 6.98
C ALA A 41 -0.75 4.65 5.58
N GLY A 42 0.49 5.13 5.43
CA GLY A 42 1.00 5.76 4.20
C GLY A 42 1.40 7.24 4.33
N ALA A 43 1.28 7.85 5.51
CA ALA A 43 1.79 9.19 5.75
C ALA A 43 3.34 9.19 5.73
N TYR A 44 3.94 9.98 4.84
CA TYR A 44 5.39 10.16 4.79
C TYR A 44 5.84 11.14 5.88
N TYR A 45 7.04 10.93 6.45
CA TYR A 45 7.63 11.73 7.54
C TYR A 45 7.61 13.26 7.35
N TYR A 46 7.41 13.76 6.13
CA TYR A 46 7.34 15.20 5.83
C TYR A 46 5.95 15.82 6.02
N ALA A 47 4.90 15.01 6.14
CA ALA A 47 3.53 15.51 6.31
C ALA A 47 3.32 16.26 7.65
N ASP A 48 4.18 16.00 8.64
CA ASP A 48 4.00 16.45 10.02
C ASP A 48 4.98 17.54 10.47
N ILE A 49 5.68 18.20 9.54
CA ILE A 49 6.45 19.41 9.86
C ILE A 49 5.44 20.55 10.14
N PRO A 50 5.45 21.18 11.33
CA PRO A 50 4.54 22.29 11.63
C PRO A 50 4.64 23.40 10.58
N GLY A 51 3.54 23.72 9.91
CA GLY A 51 3.51 24.71 8.83
C GLY A 51 3.96 24.19 7.46
N PHE A 52 4.11 22.88 7.28
CA PHE A 52 4.42 22.26 5.98
C PHE A 52 3.16 21.95 5.16
N ASP A 53 2.01 21.84 5.83
CA ASP A 53 0.67 21.84 5.24
C ASP A 53 0.48 22.97 4.22
N LYS A 54 1.10 24.15 4.41
CA LYS A 54 1.06 25.25 3.43
C LYS A 54 1.72 24.93 2.07
N TYR A 55 2.58 23.91 2.01
CA TYR A 55 3.27 23.48 0.78
C TYR A 55 2.66 22.22 0.15
N VAL A 56 1.90 21.42 0.92
CA VAL A 56 1.28 20.16 0.45
C VAL A 56 -0.24 20.24 0.36
N ARG A 57 -0.81 21.36 0.79
CA ARG A 57 -2.22 21.71 0.74
C ARG A 57 -2.82 21.36 -0.64
N ASP A 58 -4.01 20.73 -0.64
CA ASP A 58 -4.70 20.22 -1.84
C ASP A 58 -4.94 21.28 -2.93
N ASP A 59 -4.83 22.57 -2.60
CA ASP A 59 -4.85 23.70 -3.53
C ASP A 59 -3.56 23.90 -4.34
N ALA A 60 -2.47 23.16 -4.03
CA ALA A 60 -1.22 23.20 -4.79
C ALA A 60 -1.28 22.42 -6.11
N TYR A 61 -2.22 21.47 -6.23
CA TYR A 61 -2.41 20.69 -7.45
C TYR A 61 -3.90 20.56 -7.79
N ASP A 62 -4.41 21.56 -8.50
CA ASP A 62 -5.74 21.49 -9.10
C ASP A 62 -5.67 20.56 -10.32
N SER A 63 -5.89 19.26 -10.09
CA SER A 63 -5.97 18.28 -11.15
C SER A 63 -7.18 18.60 -12.03
N GLN A 64 -6.93 19.12 -13.24
CA GLN A 64 -7.99 19.34 -14.24
C GLN A 64 -8.76 18.06 -14.58
N LEU A 65 -8.21 16.90 -14.24
CA LEU A 65 -8.82 15.59 -14.45
C LEU A 65 -9.35 15.02 -13.13
N PRO A 66 -10.59 14.50 -13.10
CA PRO A 66 -11.12 13.81 -11.93
C PRO A 66 -10.25 12.61 -11.53
N THR A 67 -10.02 12.42 -10.21
CA THR A 67 -9.19 11.34 -9.67
C THR A 67 -9.61 9.95 -10.16
N TRP A 68 -10.91 9.71 -10.33
CA TRP A 68 -11.43 8.43 -10.83
C TRP A 68 -10.94 8.12 -12.26
N LEU A 69 -10.77 9.14 -13.10
CA LEU A 69 -10.28 8.98 -14.46
C LEU A 69 -8.79 8.59 -14.45
N ALA A 70 -8.00 9.18 -13.55
CA ALA A 70 -6.61 8.80 -13.35
C ALA A 70 -6.48 7.34 -12.90
N ILE A 71 -7.35 6.90 -11.98
CA ILE A 71 -7.41 5.49 -11.54
C ILE A 71 -7.73 4.56 -12.72
N VAL A 72 -8.73 4.90 -13.53
CA VAL A 72 -9.10 4.10 -14.72
C VAL A 72 -7.94 4.02 -15.71
N LEU A 73 -7.29 5.14 -16.02
CA LEU A 73 -6.13 5.18 -16.92
C LEU A 73 -4.96 4.35 -16.38
N PHE A 74 -4.69 4.42 -15.07
CA PHE A 74 -3.67 3.61 -14.42
C PHE A 74 -3.95 2.11 -14.56
N LEU A 75 -5.21 1.68 -14.34
CA LEU A 75 -5.61 0.28 -14.49
C LEU A 75 -5.53 -0.20 -15.95
N LEU A 76 -5.96 0.63 -16.90
CA LEU A 76 -5.84 0.33 -18.34
C LEU A 76 -4.38 0.18 -18.76
N TRP A 77 -3.52 1.08 -18.29
CA TRP A 77 -2.08 1.00 -18.53
C TRP A 77 -1.47 -0.28 -17.93
N GLY A 78 -1.81 -0.62 -16.69
CA GLY A 78 -1.36 -1.86 -16.05
C GLY A 78 -1.78 -3.11 -16.83
N ALA A 79 -3.02 -3.15 -17.33
CA ALA A 79 -3.52 -4.25 -18.16
C ALA A 79 -2.76 -4.34 -19.50
N LEU A 80 -2.47 -3.20 -20.12
CA LEU A 80 -1.69 -3.13 -21.36
C LEU A 80 -0.26 -3.65 -21.16
N MET A 81 0.43 -3.18 -20.11
CA MET A 81 1.77 -3.65 -19.76
C MET A 81 1.80 -5.15 -19.49
N TYR A 82 0.80 -5.68 -18.78
CA TYR A 82 0.68 -7.11 -18.55
C TYR A 82 0.46 -7.91 -19.85
N ALA A 83 -0.37 -7.40 -20.77
CA ALA A 83 -0.57 -8.01 -22.08
C ALA A 83 0.71 -8.00 -22.93
N LEU A 84 1.43 -6.87 -22.93
CA LEU A 84 2.70 -6.70 -23.64
C LEU A 84 3.75 -7.65 -23.08
N TRP A 85 3.87 -7.77 -21.76
CA TRP A 85 4.82 -8.68 -21.13
C TRP A 85 4.52 -10.14 -21.51
N LYS A 86 3.26 -10.57 -21.49
CA LYS A 86 2.85 -11.90 -21.98
C LYS A 86 3.09 -12.13 -23.47
N TRP A 87 3.20 -11.08 -24.27
CA TRP A 87 3.53 -11.17 -25.69
C TRP A 87 5.04 -11.32 -25.90
N VAL A 88 5.83 -10.52 -25.18
CA VAL A 88 7.30 -10.62 -25.16
C VAL A 88 7.72 -12.00 -24.66
N ASP A 89 7.14 -12.49 -23.57
CA ASP A 89 7.50 -13.80 -22.99
C ASP A 89 7.14 -14.99 -23.91
N ARG A 90 6.32 -14.75 -24.94
CA ARG A 90 5.96 -15.75 -25.96
C ARG A 90 6.86 -15.72 -27.20
N HIS A 91 7.69 -14.69 -27.39
CA HIS A 91 8.63 -14.55 -28.52
C HIS A 91 10.06 -14.69 -28.03
#